data_AF-A0A4V2B234-F1
#
_entry.id   AF-A0A4V2B234-F1
#
_cell.length_a   1.000
_cell.length_b   1.000
_cell.length_c   1.000
_cell.angle_alpha   90.00
_cell.angle_beta   90.00
_cell.angle_gamma   90.00
#
_symmetry.space_group_name_H-M   'P 1'
#
loop_
_entity.id
_entity.type
_entity.pdbx_description
1 polymer ?
#
loop_
_entity_poly.entity_id
_entity_poly.type
_entity_poly.pdbx_seq_one_letter_code
_entity_poly.pdbx_strand_id
1 'polypeptide(L)' 'VPQTGSIGLGISIMSYNNRVHFGLIADAKLVPDPDAVISRFVPEFEKLLYLSLMGNWDHGMDGVAAEQLVLP' A
#
# COMPACT_ATOMS: atom_id res chain seq x y z
N VAL A 1 -13.39 9.35 2.41
CA VAL A 1 -13.91 10.73 2.56
C VAL A 1 -13.79 11.41 1.20
N PRO A 2 -14.83 12.08 0.66
CA PRO A 2 -14.69 12.89 -0.55
C PRO A 2 -13.90 14.16 -0.20
N GLN A 3 -12.79 14.44 -0.87
CA GLN A 3 -12.15 15.75 -0.84
C GLN A 3 -12.50 16.51 -2.13
N THR A 4 -12.89 17.78 -2.00
CA THR A 4 -13.13 18.68 -3.12
C THR A 4 -11.84 19.45 -3.45
N GLY A 5 -11.43 19.37 -4.71
CA GLY A 5 -10.14 19.82 -5.24
C GLY A 5 -9.66 18.84 -6.31
N SER A 6 -8.78 19.23 -7.25
CA SER A 6 -8.31 18.36 -8.33
C SER A 6 -7.56 17.13 -7.78
N ILE A 7 -8.25 16.04 -7.47
CA ILE A 7 -7.61 14.86 -6.88
C ILE A 7 -6.77 14.17 -7.93
N GLY A 8 -5.47 14.42 -7.86
CA GLY A 8 -4.44 13.43 -8.15
C GLY A 8 -4.28 12.52 -6.94
N LEU A 9 -4.74 11.28 -7.07
CA LEU A 9 -4.61 10.17 -6.11
C LEU A 9 -5.36 10.31 -4.76
N GLY A 10 -6.18 9.32 -4.44
CA GLY A 10 -6.80 9.11 -3.13
C GLY A 10 -6.78 7.64 -2.75
N ILE A 11 -6.43 7.36 -1.50
CA ILE A 11 -6.32 6.00 -0.94
C ILE A 11 -7.30 5.86 0.21
N SER A 12 -8.02 4.73 0.27
CA SER A 12 -8.86 4.35 1.40
C SER A 12 -8.49 2.97 1.93
N ILE A 13 -8.52 2.84 3.26
CA ILE A 13 -8.31 1.58 3.98
C ILE A 13 -9.50 1.39 4.92
N MET A 14 -10.20 0.27 4.81
CA MET A 14 -11.35 -0.04 5.66
C MET A 14 -11.26 -1.45 6.20
N SER A 15 -11.26 -1.59 7.52
CA SER A 15 -11.31 -2.88 8.20
C SER A 15 -12.73 -3.16 8.68
N TYR A 16 -13.37 -4.20 8.16
CA TYR A 16 -14.72 -4.58 8.53
C TYR A 16 -14.93 -6.08 8.31
N ASN A 17 -15.70 -6.74 9.20
CA ASN A 17 -16.05 -8.16 9.10
C ASN A 17 -14.84 -9.08 8.84
N ASN A 18 -13.79 -8.94 9.66
CA ASN A 18 -12.55 -9.71 9.55
C ASN A 18 -11.83 -9.58 8.19
N ARG A 19 -12.12 -8.52 7.42
CA ARG A 19 -11.49 -8.21 6.14
C ARG A 19 -10.95 -6.80 6.14
N VAL A 20 -9.89 -6.59 5.37
CA VAL A 20 -9.36 -5.27 5.05
C VAL A 20 -9.63 -4.99 3.58
N HIS A 21 -10.21 -3.83 3.30
CA HIS A 21 -10.52 -3.35 1.96
C HIS A 21 -9.62 -2.17 1.63
N PHE A 22 -9.02 -2.20 0.45
CA PHE A 22 -8.21 -1.13 -0.09
C PHE A 22 -8.90 -0.52 -1.29
N GLY A 23 -8.96 0.80 -1.35
CA GLY A 23 -9.49 1.55 -2.48
C GLY A 23 -8.47 2.56 -2.99
N LEU A 24 -8.39 2.68 -4.31
CA LEU A 24 -7.60 3.68 -5.00
C LEU A 24 -8.51 4.45 -5.96
N ILE A 25 -8.43 5.78 -5.89
CA ILE A 25 -9.04 6.67 -6.88
C ILE A 25 -7.91 7.53 -7.44
N ALA A 26 -7.80 7.64 -8.76
CA ALA A 26 -6.75 8.43 -9.39
C ALA A 26 -7.30 9.21 -10.59
N ASP A 27 -6.70 10.36 -10.87
CA ASP A 27 -6.90 11.05 -12.15
C ASP A 27 -6.19 10.27 -13.26
N ALA A 28 -6.93 9.84 -14.27
CA ALA A 28 -6.41 9.07 -15.40
C ALA A 28 -5.33 9.81 -16.22
N LYS A 29 -5.28 11.15 -16.15
CA LYS A 29 -4.20 11.94 -16.76
C LYS A 29 -2.87 11.84 -15.99
N LEU A 30 -2.92 11.52 -14.71
CA LEU A 30 -1.74 11.40 -13.83
C LEU A 30 -1.33 9.95 -13.61
N VAL A 31 -2.30 9.04 -13.50
CA VAL A 31 -2.09 7.60 -13.35
C VAL A 31 -2.85 6.90 -14.47
N PRO A 32 -2.18 6.56 -15.58
CA PRO A 32 -2.82 5.93 -16.74
C PRO A 32 -3.42 4.55 -16.44
N ASP A 33 -2.85 3.85 -15.46
CA ASP A 33 -3.26 2.51 -15.04
C ASP A 33 -3.31 2.41 -13.51
N PRO A 34 -4.44 2.78 -12.87
CA PRO A 34 -4.61 2.66 -11.43
C PRO A 34 -4.68 1.19 -10.97
N ASP A 35 -5.06 0.26 -11.84
CA ASP A 35 -5.13 -1.17 -11.52
C ASP A 35 -3.73 -1.75 -11.30
N ALA A 36 -2.74 -1.32 -12.09
CA ALA A 36 -1.34 -1.66 -11.86
C ALA A 36 -0.79 -1.17 -10.51
N VAL A 37 -1.32 -0.07 -9.97
CA VAL A 37 -0.92 0.45 -8.66
C VAL A 37 -1.55 -0.36 -7.54
N ILE A 38 -2.89 -0.54 -7.57
CA ILE A 38 -3.60 -1.24 -6.49
C ILE A 38 -3.24 -2.74 -6.44
N SER A 39 -2.91 -3.36 -7.57
CA SER A 39 -2.46 -4.76 -7.63
C SER A 39 -1.14 -5.01 -6.90
N ARG A 40 -0.29 -3.98 -6.75
CA ARG A 40 0.94 -4.07 -5.94
C ARG A 40 0.68 -3.95 -4.44
N PHE A 41 -0.48 -3.46 -4.01
CA PHE A 41 -0.72 -3.18 -2.60
C PHE A 41 -0.63 -4.44 -1.73
N VAL A 42 -1.24 -5.55 -2.17
CA VAL A 42 -1.22 -6.82 -1.43
C VAL A 42 0.22 -7.35 -1.27
N PRO A 43 1.01 -7.56 -2.33
CA PRO A 43 2.36 -8.09 -2.16
C PRO A 43 3.29 -7.14 -1.39
N GLU A 44 3.15 -5.81 -1.53
CA GLU A 44 3.95 -4.87 -0.71
C GLU A 44 3.53 -4.90 0.77
N PHE A 45 2.24 -5.02 1.05
CA PHE A 45 1.74 -5.20 2.42
C PHE A 45 2.26 -6.49 3.05
N GLU A 46 2.32 -7.59 2.30
CA GLU A 46 2.85 -8.87 2.79
C GLU A 46 4.31 -8.78 3.21
N LYS A 47 5.15 -8.01 2.49
CA LYS A 47 6.55 -7.77 2.89
C LYS A 47 6.62 -7.02 4.22
N LEU A 48 5.82 -5.96 4.36
CA LEU A 48 5.74 -5.19 5.60
C LEU A 48 5.20 -6.03 6.77
N LEU A 49 4.20 -6.87 6.50
CA LEU A 49 3.67 -7.83 7.47
C LEU A 49 4.77 -8.81 7.91
N TYR A 50 5.52 -9.39 6.97
CA TYR A 50 6.62 -10.29 7.29
C TYR A 50 7.70 -9.59 8.12
N LEU A 51 8.11 -8.37 7.74
CA LEU A 51 9.02 -7.56 8.55
C LEU A 51 8.49 -7.30 9.95
N SER A 52 7.20 -7.02 10.10
CA SER A 52 6.60 -6.80 11.43
C SER A 52 6.60 -8.07 12.29
N LEU A 53 6.42 -9.23 11.66
CA LEU A 53 6.32 -10.51 12.36
C LEU A 53 7.67 -11.15 12.64
N MET A 54 8.67 -10.91 11.79
CA MET A 54 9.97 -11.63 11.80
C MET A 54 11.18 -10.71 11.92
N GLY A 55 11.01 -9.41 11.70
CA GLY A 55 12.07 -8.42 11.78
C GLY A 55 12.38 -7.99 13.22
N ASN A 56 13.58 -7.45 13.36
CA ASN A 56 13.98 -6.71 14.55
C ASN A 56 13.28 -5.32 14.54
N TRP A 57 12.49 -5.03 15.56
CA TRP A 57 11.78 -3.74 15.73
C TRP A 57 12.73 -2.55 16.01
N ASP A 58 14.02 -2.79 16.25
CA ASP A 58 15.03 -1.74 16.40
C ASP A 58 15.45 -1.11 15.05
N HIS A 59 15.02 -1.69 13.92
CA HIS A 59 15.25 -1.15 12.58
C HIS A 59 13.96 -0.58 11.99
N GLY A 60 14.09 0.39 11.08
CA GLY A 60 12.94 1.02 10.43
C GLY A 60 12.09 0.00 9.67
N MET A 61 10.80 -0.07 10.00
CA MET A 61 9.81 -0.83 9.22
C MET A 61 9.24 0.04 8.11
N ASP A 62 10.06 0.28 7.09
CA ASP A 62 9.69 1.08 5.94
C ASP A 62 9.78 0.27 4.63
N GLY A 63 9.43 0.91 3.52
CA GLY A 63 9.47 0.28 2.20
C GLY A 63 10.88 -0.12 1.75
N VAL A 64 11.92 0.59 2.21
CA VAL A 64 13.31 0.27 1.85
C VAL A 64 13.75 -1.01 2.54
N ALA A 65 13.45 -1.14 3.83
CA ALA A 65 13.66 -2.40 4.55
C ALA A 65 12.85 -3.54 3.92
N ALA A 66 11.62 -3.26 3.46
CA ALA A 66 10.76 -4.26 2.82
C ALA A 66 11.32 -4.77 1.49
N GLU A 67 11.97 -3.93 0.71
CA GLU A 67 12.65 -4.33 -0.53
C GLU A 67 13.86 -5.24 -0.25
N GLN A 68 14.62 -4.96 0.82
CA GLN A 68 15.78 -5.77 1.21
C GLN A 68 15.41 -7.19 1.64
N LEU A 69 14.19 -7.38 2.16
CA LEU A 69 13.68 -8.71 2.49
C LEU A 69 13.56 -9.64 1.26
N VAL A 70 13.41 -9.07 0.07
CA VAL A 70 13.15 -9.81 -1.18
C VAL A 70 14.43 -10.08 -1.97
N LEU A 71 15.56 -9.47 -1.58
CA LEU A 71 16.86 -9.70 -2.20
C LEU A 71 17.59 -10.86 -1.50
N PRO A 72 18.14 -11.84 -2.24
CA PRO A 72 18.91 -12.94 -1.67
C PRO A 72 20.24 -12.49 -1.04
#